data_AF-A0A939G401-F1
#
_entry.id   AF-A0A939G401-F1
#
_cell.length_a   1.000
_cell.length_b   1.000
_cell.length_c   1.000
_cell.angle_alpha   90.00
_cell.angle_beta   90.00
_cell.angle_gamma   90.00
#
_symmetry.space_group_name_H-M   'P 1'
#
loop_
_entity.id
_entity.type
_entity.pdbx_description
1 polymer ?
#
loop_
_entity_poly.entity_id
_entity_poly.type
_entity_poly.pdbx_seq_one_letter_code
_entity_poly.pdbx_strand_id
1 'polypeptide(L)'
;MKNALLCTLLSFLVLHKTNSFGQQGTQVDSLFWASQMQFNKQIQAVDGKTVIVPMYSWETNNNKRYTDSTANIEIQSLYKMLQNGYNFHDLAVDYSQDPGSYRNGGELIPRNADQYVDDYRDAISKLSIGELSPPFKTEYGYHIAQLISVKGDVYKTRHILLRVE
;
A
#
# COMPACT_ATOMS: atom_id res chain seq x y z
N MET A 1 16.48 -39.29 38.38
CA MET A 1 15.22 -38.99 37.68
C MET A 1 15.54 -38.51 36.27
N LYS A 2 15.13 -39.35 35.29
CA LYS A 2 14.86 -39.13 33.86
C LYS A 2 15.57 -37.99 33.08
N ASN A 3 16.46 -38.47 32.20
CA ASN A 3 16.59 -38.17 30.76
C ASN A 3 17.40 -36.95 30.26
N ALA A 4 18.54 -37.32 29.67
CA ALA A 4 19.32 -36.59 28.67
C ALA A 4 18.57 -36.41 27.34
N LEU A 5 18.97 -35.42 26.55
CA LEU A 5 19.32 -35.58 25.12
C LEU A 5 19.92 -34.29 24.54
N LEU A 6 21.20 -34.41 24.17
CA LEU A 6 21.86 -33.67 23.10
C LEU A 6 21.05 -33.79 21.79
N CYS A 7 21.04 -32.75 20.95
CA CYS A 7 21.29 -32.97 19.52
C CYS A 7 21.80 -31.70 18.81
N THR A 8 23.08 -31.75 18.49
CA THR A 8 23.82 -30.99 17.50
C THR A 8 23.38 -31.35 16.07
N LEU A 9 23.62 -30.41 15.14
CA LEU A 9 23.80 -30.56 13.67
C LEU A 9 22.57 -30.98 12.83
N LEU A 10 22.27 -30.20 11.79
CA LEU A 10 22.61 -30.57 10.41
C LEU A 10 22.26 -29.42 9.43
N SER A 11 23.28 -28.91 8.75
CA SER A 11 23.17 -28.27 7.43
C SER A 11 22.68 -29.28 6.38
N PHE A 12 22.08 -28.84 5.27
CA PHE A 12 22.07 -29.43 3.90
C PHE A 12 20.90 -28.75 3.13
N LEU A 13 21.12 -27.77 2.24
CA LEU A 13 21.56 -27.85 0.85
C LEU A 13 20.60 -28.65 -0.07
N VAL A 14 20.22 -28.02 -1.20
CA VAL A 14 19.99 -28.55 -2.57
C VAL A 14 18.80 -27.78 -3.20
N LEU A 15 19.04 -26.80 -4.06
CA LEU A 15 19.37 -26.82 -5.51
C LEU A 15 18.13 -26.85 -6.45
N HIS A 16 17.92 -25.71 -7.11
CA HIS A 16 17.68 -25.46 -8.55
C HIS A 16 16.67 -26.35 -9.31
N LYS A 17 15.63 -25.70 -9.84
CA LYS A 17 15.14 -25.95 -11.21
C LYS A 17 14.40 -24.72 -11.75
N THR A 18 14.90 -24.21 -12.87
CA THR A 18 14.20 -23.33 -13.81
C THR A 18 12.99 -24.07 -14.40
N ASN A 19 11.85 -23.40 -14.58
CA ASN A 19 11.01 -23.58 -15.78
C ASN A 19 9.89 -22.52 -15.87
N SER A 20 9.95 -21.85 -17.02
CA SER A 20 8.91 -21.24 -17.84
C SER A 20 7.44 -21.64 -17.64
N PHE A 21 6.58 -20.60 -17.72
CA PHE A 21 5.32 -20.51 -18.46
C PHE A 21 4.14 -21.45 -18.10
N GLY A 22 2.98 -20.84 -17.84
CA GLY A 22 1.67 -21.45 -18.14
C GLY A 22 0.81 -21.85 -16.94
N GLN A 23 -0.19 -20.99 -16.69
CA GLN A 23 -1.46 -21.22 -15.99
C GLN A 23 -1.92 -22.70 -15.89
N GLN A 24 -2.19 -23.19 -14.68
CA GLN A 24 -3.47 -23.83 -14.28
C GLN A 24 -3.47 -24.17 -12.78
N GLY A 25 -4.56 -23.79 -12.10
CA GLY A 25 -4.69 -23.66 -10.64
C GLY A 25 -4.43 -24.92 -9.82
N THR A 26 -3.69 -24.74 -8.74
CA THR A 26 -3.15 -25.83 -7.91
C THR A 26 -3.82 -25.90 -6.55
N GLN A 27 -4.39 -27.07 -6.21
CA GLN A 27 -4.84 -27.47 -4.86
C GLN A 27 -3.69 -27.59 -3.82
N VAL A 28 -2.50 -27.05 -4.07
CA VAL A 28 -1.34 -27.08 -3.13
C VAL A 28 -1.45 -26.07 -1.98
N ASP A 29 -2.59 -25.43 -1.92
CA ASP A 29 -2.79 -24.15 -1.28
C ASP A 29 -3.48 -24.37 0.10
N SER A 30 -4.26 -25.44 0.23
CA SER A 30 -5.08 -25.77 1.41
C SER A 30 -4.32 -26.06 2.72
N LEU A 31 -3.11 -26.64 2.66
CA LEU A 31 -2.36 -27.03 3.86
C LEU A 31 -1.47 -25.92 4.42
N PHE A 32 -1.13 -24.91 3.60
CA PHE A 32 -0.41 -23.73 4.06
C PHE A 32 -1.33 -22.80 4.88
N TRP A 33 -2.61 -22.70 4.50
CA TRP A 33 -3.60 -21.90 5.22
C TRP A 33 -4.01 -22.48 6.57
N ALA A 34 -4.12 -23.80 6.70
CA ALA A 34 -4.42 -24.42 7.99
C ALA A 34 -3.33 -24.12 9.05
N SER A 35 -2.06 -24.12 8.62
CA SER A 35 -0.92 -23.82 9.51
C SER A 35 -0.88 -22.34 9.95
N GLN A 36 -1.30 -21.40 9.10
CA GLN A 36 -1.42 -19.97 9.42
C GLN A 36 -2.63 -19.65 10.32
N MET A 37 -3.77 -20.32 10.12
CA MET A 37 -4.97 -20.12 10.94
C MET A 37 -4.79 -20.57 12.40
N GLN A 38 -3.95 -21.57 12.66
CA GLN A 38 -3.63 -21.98 14.03
C GLN A 38 -2.65 -21.03 14.74
N PHE A 39 -1.82 -20.28 14.01
CA PHE A 39 -0.92 -19.27 14.58
C PHE A 39 -1.70 -18.03 15.05
N ASN A 40 -2.72 -17.60 14.29
CA ASN A 40 -3.58 -16.45 14.64
C ASN A 40 -4.56 -16.69 15.79
N LYS A 41 -4.65 -17.91 16.33
CA LYS A 41 -5.51 -18.22 17.49
C LYS A 41 -4.92 -17.70 18.82
N GLN A 42 -3.69 -17.19 18.82
CA GLN A 42 -2.97 -16.75 20.03
C GLN A 42 -2.92 -15.24 20.27
N ILE A 43 -3.53 -14.39 19.45
CA ILE A 43 -3.76 -12.99 19.84
C ILE A 43 -4.99 -12.94 20.75
N GLN A 44 -4.83 -13.40 22.00
CA GLN A 44 -5.85 -13.19 23.03
C GLN A 44 -5.78 -11.75 23.52
N ALA A 45 -6.95 -11.12 23.51
CA ALA A 45 -7.24 -9.75 23.90
C ALA A 45 -6.43 -9.26 25.11
N VAL A 46 -5.73 -8.15 24.91
CA VAL A 46 -5.31 -7.26 26.00
C VAL A 46 -6.03 -5.93 25.76
N ASP A 47 -6.93 -5.60 26.68
CA ASP A 47 -7.50 -4.25 26.88
C ASP A 47 -8.69 -3.77 26.00
N GLY A 48 -9.66 -4.65 25.71
CA GLY A 48 -11.05 -4.20 25.54
C GLY A 48 -11.42 -3.38 24.28
N LYS A 49 -10.52 -3.22 23.31
CA LYS A 49 -10.87 -2.71 21.96
C LYS A 49 -10.53 -3.75 20.89
N THR A 50 -11.36 -4.79 20.81
CA THR A 50 -11.33 -5.69 19.64
C THR A 50 -12.35 -5.19 18.62
N VAL A 51 -11.88 -4.55 17.55
CA VAL A 51 -12.69 -4.39 16.33
C VAL A 51 -12.37 -5.62 15.48
N ILE A 52 -13.25 -6.63 15.50
CA ILE A 52 -13.19 -7.72 14.52
C ILE A 52 -13.73 -7.16 13.21
N VAL A 53 -12.84 -6.73 12.32
CA VAL A 53 -13.18 -6.41 10.94
C VAL A 53 -13.09 -7.71 10.11
N PRO A 54 -14.16 -8.12 9.40
CA PRO A 54 -14.16 -9.35 8.62
C PRO A 54 -13.09 -9.30 7.51
N MET A 55 -12.38 -10.41 7.38
CA MET A 55 -11.15 -10.58 6.61
C MET A 55 -11.39 -10.57 5.08
N TYR A 56 -11.60 -9.38 4.54
CA TYR A 56 -11.12 -8.90 3.24
C TYR A 56 -10.60 -7.46 3.43
N SER A 57 -9.87 -7.24 4.53
CA SER A 57 -9.24 -5.95 4.82
C SER A 57 -8.03 -5.81 3.92
N TRP A 58 -8.11 -4.93 2.93
CA TRP A 58 -6.90 -4.29 2.41
C TRP A 58 -6.23 -3.62 3.62
N GLU A 59 -5.05 -4.07 4.02
CA GLU A 59 -4.30 -3.36 5.05
C GLU A 59 -3.49 -2.29 4.32
N THR A 60 -3.89 -1.02 4.43
CA THR A 60 -2.93 0.06 4.21
C THR A 60 -1.81 -0.12 5.22
N ASN A 61 -0.55 0.06 4.83
CA ASN A 61 0.53 0.01 5.82
C ASN A 61 0.43 1.12 6.87
N ASN A 62 -0.36 2.16 6.57
CA ASN A 62 -0.70 3.24 7.48
C ASN A 62 -2.20 3.19 7.86
N ASN A 63 -2.49 2.81 9.11
CA ASN A 63 -3.84 2.82 9.69
C ASN A 63 -4.11 4.08 10.56
N LYS A 64 -3.23 5.09 10.49
CA LYS A 64 -3.40 6.35 11.22
C LYS A 64 -4.70 7.03 10.79
N ARG A 65 -5.54 7.37 11.75
CA ARG A 65 -6.75 8.16 11.49
C ARG A 65 -6.40 9.63 11.46
N TYR A 66 -6.83 10.34 10.43
CA TYR A 66 -6.65 11.78 10.32
C TYR A 66 -7.99 12.50 10.41
N THR A 67 -8.01 13.59 11.19
CA THR A 67 -9.00 14.65 10.99
C THR A 67 -8.56 15.54 9.83
N ASP A 68 -9.49 16.34 9.31
CA ASP A 68 -9.22 17.29 8.23
C ASP A 68 -7.99 18.18 8.48
N SER A 69 -7.91 18.77 9.67
CA SER A 69 -6.78 19.61 10.08
C SER A 69 -5.47 18.84 10.13
N THR A 70 -5.47 17.64 10.72
CA THR A 70 -4.25 16.83 10.83
C THR A 70 -3.76 16.28 9.50
N ALA A 71 -4.68 15.88 8.60
CA ALA A 71 -4.34 15.46 7.25
C ALA A 71 -3.73 16.62 6.46
N ASN A 72 -4.33 17.81 6.55
CA ASN A 72 -3.80 18.99 5.89
C ASN A 72 -2.37 19.34 6.38
N ILE A 73 -2.12 19.27 7.69
CA ILE A 73 -0.76 19.54 8.22
C ILE A 73 0.24 18.50 7.72
N GLU A 74 -0.13 17.22 7.79
CA GLU A 74 0.75 16.12 7.39
C GLU A 74 1.06 16.15 5.89
N ILE A 75 0.04 16.30 5.04
CA ILE A 75 0.24 16.33 3.58
C ILE A 75 1.13 17.52 3.17
N GLN A 76 1.03 18.67 3.86
CA GLN A 76 1.91 19.82 3.61
C GLN A 76 3.35 19.52 4.01
N SER A 77 3.58 18.73 5.06
CA SER A 77 4.90 18.24 5.44
C SER A 77 5.48 17.31 4.36
N LEU A 78 4.70 16.33 3.92
CA LEU A 78 5.10 15.39 2.86
C LEU A 78 5.43 16.12 1.55
N TYR A 79 4.64 17.13 1.19
CA TYR A 79 4.91 17.96 0.02
C TYR A 79 6.26 18.68 0.11
N LYS A 80 6.59 19.28 1.27
CA LYS A 80 7.90 19.89 1.49
C LYS A 80 9.04 18.88 1.39
N MET A 81 8.86 17.67 1.90
CA MET A 81 9.85 16.59 1.75
C MET A 81 10.07 16.26 0.27
N LEU A 82 9.00 16.11 -0.51
CA LEU A 82 9.10 15.88 -1.95
C LEU A 82 9.82 17.02 -2.67
N GLN A 83 9.51 18.28 -2.32
CA GLN A 83 10.20 19.45 -2.88
C GLN A 83 11.69 19.48 -2.52
N ASN A 84 12.06 18.93 -1.37
CA ASN A 84 13.45 18.78 -0.93
C ASN A 84 14.16 17.55 -1.52
N GLY A 85 13.53 16.83 -2.46
CA GLY A 85 14.14 15.73 -3.18
C GLY A 85 14.00 14.35 -2.52
N TYR A 86 13.13 14.21 -1.51
CA TYR A 86 12.81 12.89 -0.97
C TYR A 86 12.12 12.03 -2.03
N ASN A 87 12.36 10.72 -1.97
CA ASN A 87 11.81 9.80 -2.96
C ASN A 87 10.29 9.65 -2.78
N PHE A 88 9.54 9.90 -3.86
CA PHE A 88 8.09 9.77 -3.85
C PHE A 88 7.63 8.35 -3.54
N HIS A 89 8.29 7.33 -4.09
CA HIS A 89 7.95 5.93 -3.88
C HIS A 89 7.99 5.60 -2.39
N ASP A 90 9.07 5.98 -1.70
CA ASP A 90 9.24 5.67 -0.27
C ASP A 90 8.17 6.37 0.57
N LEU A 91 7.90 7.66 0.30
CA LEU A 91 6.84 8.39 1.00
C LEU A 91 5.44 7.82 0.69
N ALA A 92 5.19 7.40 -0.54
CA ALA A 92 3.93 6.78 -0.91
C ALA A 92 3.76 5.40 -0.28
N VAL A 93 4.84 4.61 -0.19
CA VAL A 93 4.84 3.37 0.59
C VAL A 93 4.50 3.75 2.01
N ASP A 94 5.31 4.52 2.73
CA ASP A 94 5.19 4.72 4.18
C ASP A 94 3.91 5.43 4.64
N TYR A 95 3.41 6.39 3.87
CA TYR A 95 2.34 7.29 4.34
C TYR A 95 1.01 7.11 3.62
N SER A 96 1.00 6.65 2.36
CA SER A 96 -0.25 6.62 1.58
C SER A 96 -1.23 5.60 2.13
N GLN A 97 -2.48 6.04 2.25
CA GLN A 97 -3.62 5.26 2.68
C GLN A 97 -4.49 4.82 1.50
N ASP A 98 -3.96 4.91 0.27
CA ASP A 98 -4.58 4.27 -0.89
C ASP A 98 -4.17 2.80 -0.98
N PRO A 99 -5.06 1.84 -0.65
CA PRO A 99 -4.73 0.42 -0.68
C PRO A 99 -4.32 -0.10 -2.06
N GLY A 100 -4.78 0.55 -3.13
CA GLY A 100 -4.55 0.10 -4.50
C GLY A 100 -3.17 0.45 -5.05
N SER A 101 -2.47 1.41 -4.47
CA SER A 101 -1.24 1.96 -5.07
C SER A 101 -0.07 2.16 -4.13
N TYR A 102 -0.28 2.24 -2.80
CA TYR A 102 0.80 2.57 -1.87
C TYR A 102 2.02 1.63 -2.00
N ARG A 103 1.78 0.31 -2.13
CA ARG A 103 2.84 -0.71 -2.32
C ARG A 103 3.65 -0.55 -3.60
N ASN A 104 3.09 0.17 -4.58
CA ASN A 104 3.73 0.45 -5.87
C ASN A 104 4.16 1.92 -5.97
N GLY A 105 4.57 2.52 -4.85
CA GLY A 105 5.01 3.92 -4.81
C GLY A 105 3.93 4.92 -5.17
N GLY A 106 2.67 4.57 -4.93
CA GLY A 106 1.52 5.42 -5.24
C GLY A 106 1.10 5.38 -6.72
N GLU A 107 1.74 4.58 -7.58
CA GLU A 107 1.38 4.50 -8.99
C GLU A 107 -0.02 3.91 -9.19
N LEU A 108 -0.88 4.67 -9.85
CA LEU A 108 -2.22 4.25 -10.22
C LEU A 108 -2.21 3.55 -11.58
N ILE A 109 -3.14 2.62 -11.75
CA ILE A 109 -3.41 2.00 -13.05
C ILE A 109 -3.82 3.12 -14.03
N PRO A 110 -3.23 3.19 -15.23
CA PRO A 110 -3.61 4.18 -16.24
C PRO A 110 -5.10 4.10 -16.54
N ARG A 111 -5.75 5.27 -16.54
CA ARG A 111 -7.20 5.38 -16.74
C ARG A 111 -7.53 6.68 -17.46
N ASN A 112 -8.72 6.75 -18.04
CA ASN A 112 -9.21 7.97 -18.68
C ASN A 112 -9.47 9.07 -17.64
N ALA A 113 -9.38 10.33 -18.07
CA ALA A 113 -9.57 11.50 -17.21
C ALA A 113 -10.96 11.52 -16.53
N ASP A 114 -11.99 11.03 -17.20
CA ASP A 114 -13.38 10.94 -16.72
C ASP A 114 -13.58 9.86 -15.63
N GLN A 115 -12.61 8.97 -15.42
CA GLN A 115 -12.62 7.95 -14.37
C GLN A 115 -12.02 8.43 -13.05
N TYR A 116 -11.58 9.70 -12.99
CA TYR A 116 -11.19 10.35 -11.75
C TYR A 116 -12.33 11.23 -11.23
N VAL A 117 -12.41 11.38 -9.91
CA VAL A 117 -13.26 12.41 -9.30
C VAL A 117 -12.80 13.80 -9.74
N ASP A 118 -13.74 14.74 -9.85
CA ASP A 118 -13.52 16.05 -10.48
C ASP A 118 -12.31 16.79 -9.89
N ASP A 119 -12.21 16.86 -8.56
CA ASP A 119 -11.10 17.53 -7.87
C ASP A 119 -9.73 16.94 -8.24
N TYR A 120 -9.64 15.61 -8.38
CA TYR A 120 -8.38 14.93 -8.74
C TYR A 120 -8.04 15.17 -10.21
N ARG A 121 -9.03 15.06 -11.10
CA ARG A 121 -8.87 15.36 -12.54
C ARG A 121 -8.39 16.80 -12.74
N ASP A 122 -8.98 17.74 -12.04
CA ASP A 122 -8.65 19.16 -12.13
C ASP A 122 -7.26 19.47 -11.57
N ALA A 123 -6.78 18.70 -10.60
CA ALA A 123 -5.42 18.81 -10.11
C ALA A 123 -4.40 18.29 -11.13
N ILE A 124 -4.61 17.08 -11.69
CA ILE A 124 -3.63 16.45 -12.60
C ILE A 124 -3.62 17.07 -14.01
N SER A 125 -4.73 17.65 -14.47
CA SER A 125 -4.83 18.28 -15.80
C SER A 125 -3.99 19.56 -15.94
N LYS A 126 -3.60 20.17 -14.81
CA LYS A 126 -2.76 21.37 -14.75
C LYS A 126 -1.26 21.05 -14.72
N LEU A 127 -0.89 19.77 -14.61
CA LEU A 127 0.50 19.34 -14.42
C LEU A 127 1.17 19.05 -15.75
N SER A 128 2.45 19.39 -15.81
CA SER A 128 3.39 18.87 -16.80
C SER A 128 3.81 17.45 -16.43
N ILE A 129 4.29 16.67 -17.40
CA ILE A 129 4.85 15.34 -17.13
C ILE A 129 6.04 15.48 -16.17
N GLY A 130 6.02 14.73 -15.08
CA GLY A 130 7.00 14.77 -13.99
C GLY A 130 6.73 15.84 -12.93
N GLU A 131 5.72 16.70 -13.11
CA GLU A 131 5.39 17.76 -12.16
C GLU A 131 4.58 17.24 -10.97
N LEU A 132 4.87 17.76 -9.78
CA LEU A 132 4.12 17.52 -8.55
C LEU A 132 3.00 18.52 -8.40
N SER A 133 1.81 18.07 -8.02
CA SER A 133 0.74 18.97 -7.59
C SER A 133 1.06 19.55 -6.22
N PRO A 134 0.62 20.79 -5.92
CA PRO A 134 0.38 21.20 -4.54
C PRO A 134 -0.60 20.22 -3.85
N PRO A 135 -0.62 20.16 -2.50
CA PRO A 135 -1.62 19.37 -1.81
C PRO A 135 -3.04 19.85 -2.11
N PHE A 136 -3.94 18.92 -2.40
CA PHE A 136 -5.34 19.20 -2.69
C PHE A 136 -6.26 18.20 -1.99
N LYS A 137 -7.54 18.54 -1.88
CA LYS A 137 -8.55 17.72 -1.19
C LYS A 137 -9.56 17.17 -2.18
N THR A 138 -10.05 15.97 -1.91
CA THR A 138 -11.17 15.31 -2.59
C THR A 138 -12.12 14.72 -1.53
N GLU A 139 -13.19 14.06 -1.95
CA GLU A 139 -14.04 13.25 -1.05
C GLU A 139 -13.30 12.13 -0.30
N TYR A 140 -12.14 11.66 -0.80
CA TYR A 140 -11.35 10.60 -0.15
C TYR A 140 -10.35 11.12 0.88
N GLY A 141 -10.14 12.43 0.97
CA GLY A 141 -9.11 13.05 1.81
C GLY A 141 -8.13 13.91 1.03
N TYR A 142 -6.89 14.00 1.52
CA TYR A 142 -5.84 14.88 1.01
C TYR A 142 -4.86 14.14 0.13
N HIS A 143 -4.44 14.78 -0.96
CA HIS A 143 -3.64 14.18 -2.01
C HIS A 143 -2.42 15.04 -2.35
N ILE A 144 -1.33 14.39 -2.74
CA ILE A 144 -0.30 14.95 -3.63
C ILE A 144 -0.22 14.02 -4.83
N ALA A 145 -0.30 14.56 -6.04
CA ALA A 145 -0.20 13.79 -7.27
C ALA A 145 1.06 14.14 -8.06
N GLN A 146 1.54 13.21 -8.87
CA GLN A 146 2.51 13.45 -9.91
C GLN A 146 2.02 12.86 -11.22
N LEU A 147 2.14 13.63 -12.30
CA LEU A 147 1.83 13.14 -13.64
C LEU A 147 3.01 12.34 -14.20
N ILE A 148 2.81 11.08 -14.57
CA ILE A 148 3.87 10.21 -15.09
C ILE A 148 3.86 10.22 -16.63
N SER A 149 2.67 10.12 -17.24
CA SER A 149 2.52 10.20 -18.70
C SER A 149 1.09 10.45 -19.11
N VAL A 150 0.90 11.01 -20.30
CA VAL A 150 -0.40 11.19 -20.94
C VAL A 150 -0.36 10.57 -22.33
N LYS A 151 -1.38 9.78 -22.68
CA LYS A 151 -1.56 9.19 -24.01
C LYS A 151 -3.01 9.38 -24.46
N GLY A 152 -3.27 10.45 -25.23
CA GLY A 152 -4.64 10.89 -25.47
C GLY A 152 -5.30 11.30 -24.15
N ASP A 153 -6.48 10.74 -23.85
CA ASP A 153 -7.20 11.00 -22.60
C ASP A 153 -6.82 10.04 -21.46
N VAL A 154 -5.85 9.15 -21.69
CA VAL A 154 -5.37 8.20 -20.68
C VAL A 154 -4.22 8.82 -19.88
N TYR A 155 -4.44 8.97 -18.57
CA TYR A 155 -3.48 9.51 -17.63
C TYR A 155 -2.86 8.38 -16.80
N LYS A 156 -1.52 8.35 -16.76
CA LYS A 156 -0.77 7.60 -15.76
C LYS A 156 -0.25 8.59 -14.71
N THR A 157 -0.64 8.38 -13.46
CA THR A 157 -0.25 9.23 -12.33
C THR A 157 0.26 8.37 -11.17
N ARG A 158 0.93 9.01 -10.21
CA ARG A 158 1.10 8.47 -8.87
C ARG A 158 0.63 9.46 -7.83
N HIS A 159 0.22 8.98 -6.66
CA HIS A 159 -0.24 9.85 -5.58
C HIS A 159 0.10 9.34 -4.18
N ILE A 160 0.08 10.27 -3.23
CA ILE A 160 0.02 9.99 -1.80
C ILE A 160 -1.36 10.45 -1.33
N LEU A 161 -2.13 9.56 -0.70
CA LEU A 161 -3.45 9.85 -0.15
C LEU A 161 -3.42 9.75 1.38
N LEU A 162 -3.88 10.79 2.08
CA LEU A 162 -4.22 10.72 3.51
C LEU A 162 -5.73 10.81 3.66
N ARG A 163 -6.35 9.71 4.12
CA ARG A 163 -7.80 9.58 4.25
C ARG A 163 -8.29 10.40 5.43
N VAL A 164 -9.39 11.10 5.22
CA VAL A 164 -10.13 11.80 6.27
C VAL A 164 -11.48 11.10 6.41
N GLU A 165 -11.77 10.63 7.62
CA GLU A 165 -13.02 9.95 7.99
C GLU A 165 -13.85 10.82 8.94
#